data_AF-A0A7F8Q9S7-F1
#
_entry.id   AF-A0A7F8Q9S7-F1
#
_cell.length_a   1.000
_cell.length_b   1.000
_cell.length_c   1.000
_cell.angle_alpha   90.00
_cell.angle_beta   90.00
_cell.angle_gamma   90.00
#
_symmetry.space_group_name_H-M   'P 1'
#
loop_
_entity.id
_entity.type
_entity.pdbx_description
1 polymer ?
#
loop_
_entity_poly.entity_id
_entity_poly.type
_entity_poly.pdbx_seq_one_letter_code
_entity_poly.pdbx_strand_id
1 'polypeptide(L)'
;AIRSTHGLEVPLSHKGKLMVTEEYIEFLLKIANQKMEENKKRIERLYNCLQHALEKENITNSRPKEKIKDKNKSSYTRKKKRNPEEAHSKCFTEENVKECENDDDLGISVTIFPEDY
;
A
#
# COMPACT_ATOMS: atom_id res chain seq x y z
N ALA A 1 -13.02 9.36 5.63
CA ALA A 1 -13.23 7.92 5.93
C ALA A 1 -12.01 7.14 5.44
N ILE A 2 -11.62 6.07 6.14
CA ILE A 2 -10.54 5.16 5.71
C ILE A 2 -11.17 4.02 4.90
N ARG A 3 -10.70 3.79 3.67
CA ARG A 3 -11.20 2.73 2.77
C ARG A 3 -10.02 1.97 2.17
N SER A 4 -10.13 0.64 2.09
CA SER A 4 -9.14 -0.22 1.45
C SER A 4 -9.27 -0.18 -0.06
N THR A 5 -8.17 -0.42 -0.78
CA THR A 5 -8.17 -0.60 -2.24
C THR A 5 -8.49 -2.03 -2.66
N HIS A 6 -8.57 -2.97 -1.71
CA HIS A 6 -8.90 -4.37 -1.99
C HIS A 6 -10.41 -4.55 -2.17
N GLY A 7 -10.90 -4.27 -3.37
CA GLY A 7 -12.23 -4.66 -3.85
C GLY A 7 -12.13 -5.81 -4.85
N LEU A 8 -13.22 -6.57 -4.99
CA LEU A 8 -13.43 -7.53 -6.06
C LEU A 8 -14.90 -7.46 -6.46
N GLU A 9 -15.16 -7.01 -7.69
CA GLU A 9 -16.49 -6.92 -8.27
C GLU A 9 -16.45 -7.62 -9.62
N VAL A 10 -17.27 -8.66 -9.79
CA VAL A 10 -17.30 -9.49 -11.00
C VAL A 10 -18.75 -9.90 -11.30
N PRO A 11 -19.25 -9.70 -12.53
CA PRO A 11 -20.58 -10.17 -12.90
C PRO A 11 -20.59 -11.70 -13.02
N LEU A 12 -21.55 -12.33 -12.33
CA LEU A 12 -21.72 -13.79 -12.39
C LEU A 12 -22.91 -14.20 -13.26
N SER A 13 -23.96 -13.36 -13.30
CA SER A 13 -25.20 -13.63 -14.01
C SER A 13 -25.75 -12.40 -14.71
N HIS A 14 -26.55 -12.64 -15.73
CA HIS A 14 -27.31 -11.61 -16.44
C HIS A 14 -28.72 -12.12 -16.71
N LYS A 15 -29.73 -11.33 -16.34
CA LYS A 15 -31.16 -11.68 -16.51
C LYS A 15 -31.52 -13.07 -15.96
N GLY A 16 -30.95 -13.44 -14.81
CA GLY A 16 -31.19 -14.73 -14.16
C GLY A 16 -30.44 -15.92 -14.75
N LYS A 17 -29.66 -15.73 -15.83
CA LYS A 17 -28.79 -16.76 -16.41
C LYS A 17 -27.37 -16.63 -15.87
N LEU A 18 -26.82 -17.69 -15.29
CA LEU A 18 -25.42 -17.77 -14.91
C LEU A 18 -24.54 -17.76 -16.17
N MET A 19 -23.54 -16.89 -16.20
CA MET A 19 -22.64 -16.69 -17.36
C MET A 19 -21.25 -17.32 -17.18
N VAL A 20 -20.99 -17.86 -16.00
CA VAL A 20 -19.69 -18.41 -15.61
C VAL A 20 -19.80 -19.90 -15.30
N THR A 21 -18.68 -20.61 -15.43
CA THR A 21 -18.59 -22.03 -15.07
C THR A 21 -18.24 -22.21 -13.60
N GLU A 22 -18.38 -23.43 -13.10
CA GLU A 22 -18.01 -23.76 -11.71
C GLU A 22 -16.50 -23.55 -11.46
N GLU A 23 -15.65 -23.88 -12.43
CA GLU A 23 -14.19 -23.69 -12.28
C GLU A 23 -13.84 -22.20 -12.12
N TYR A 24 -14.59 -21.31 -12.76
CA TYR A 24 -14.42 -19.88 -12.58
C TYR A 24 -14.84 -19.42 -11.18
N ILE A 25 -15.89 -20.01 -10.61
CA ILE A 25 -16.29 -19.73 -9.22
C ILE A 25 -15.19 -20.18 -8.24
N GLU A 26 -14.60 -21.36 -8.44
CA GLU A 26 -13.47 -21.83 -7.63
C GLU A 26 -12.26 -20.90 -7.72
N PHE A 27 -11.99 -20.36 -8.90
CA PHE A 27 -10.95 -19.36 -9.10
C PHE A 27 -11.26 -18.06 -8.34
N LEU A 28 -12.48 -17.54 -8.47
CA LEU A 28 -12.90 -16.33 -7.74
C LEU A 28 -12.86 -16.52 -6.22
N LEU A 29 -13.22 -17.70 -5.72
CA LEU A 29 -13.11 -18.03 -4.29
C LEU A 29 -11.68 -17.88 -3.79
N LYS A 30 -10.69 -18.36 -4.54
CA LYS A 30 -9.27 -18.22 -4.19
C LYS A 30 -8.87 -16.74 -4.12
N ILE A 31 -9.24 -15.95 -5.13
CA ILE A 31 -8.93 -14.50 -5.17
C ILE A 31 -9.63 -13.75 -4.03
N ALA A 32 -10.91 -14.05 -3.78
CA ALA A 32 -11.68 -13.40 -2.73
C ALA A 32 -11.06 -13.66 -1.35
N ASN A 33 -10.67 -14.91 -1.07
CA ASN A 33 -9.99 -15.29 0.17
C ASN A 33 -8.62 -14.62 0.30
N GLN A 34 -7.84 -14.54 -0.78
CA GLN A 34 -6.57 -13.83 -0.78
C GLN A 34 -6.74 -12.34 -0.46
N LYS A 35 -7.67 -11.66 -1.14
CA LYS A 35 -7.96 -10.23 -0.89
C LYS A 35 -8.45 -9.98 0.53
N MET A 36 -9.25 -10.88 1.08
CA MET A 36 -9.69 -10.83 2.48
C MET A 36 -8.51 -10.89 3.46
N GLU A 37 -7.59 -11.84 3.26
CA GLU A 37 -6.43 -12.02 4.13
C GLU A 37 -5.47 -10.82 4.06
N GLU A 38 -5.22 -10.30 2.86
CA GLU A 38 -4.43 -9.08 2.67
C GLU A 38 -5.08 -7.87 3.33
N ASN A 39 -6.41 -7.73 3.22
CA ASN A 39 -7.13 -6.65 3.87
C ASN A 39 -7.06 -6.76 5.40
N LYS A 40 -7.16 -7.97 5.96
CA LYS A 40 -6.99 -8.22 7.39
C LYS A 40 -5.60 -7.76 7.86
N LYS A 41 -4.54 -8.14 7.16
CA LYS A 41 -3.16 -7.70 7.46
C LYS A 41 -3.02 -6.18 7.42
N ARG A 42 -3.66 -5.50 6.46
CA ARG A 42 -3.64 -4.03 6.38
C ARG A 42 -4.33 -3.37 7.56
N ILE A 43 -5.46 -3.92 8.01
CA ILE A 43 -6.17 -3.44 9.21
C ILE A 43 -5.30 -3.63 10.46
N GLU A 44 -4.68 -4.81 10.62
CA GLU A 44 -3.77 -5.08 11.75
C GLU A 44 -2.58 -4.12 11.79
N ARG A 45 -1.93 -3.88 10.64
CA ARG A 45 -0.83 -2.91 10.54
C ARG A 45 -1.29 -1.51 10.93
N LEU A 46 -2.43 -1.06 10.41
CA LEU A 46 -2.99 0.25 10.74
C LEU A 46 -3.23 0.38 12.25
N TYR A 47 -3.84 -0.64 12.86
CA TYR A 47 -4.08 -0.68 14.30
C TYR A 47 -2.78 -0.56 15.09
N ASN A 48 -1.77 -1.37 14.78
CA ASN A 48 -0.48 -1.34 15.48
C ASN A 48 0.24 0.00 15.32
N CYS A 49 0.23 0.59 14.12
CA CYS A 49 0.80 1.92 13.89
C CYS A 49 0.10 3.00 14.72
N LEU A 50 -1.23 2.93 14.84
CA LEU A 50 -2.00 3.88 15.66
C LEU A 50 -1.69 3.70 17.16
N GLN A 51 -1.61 2.47 17.65
CA GLN A 51 -1.22 2.21 19.04
C GLN A 51 0.15 2.79 19.37
N HIS A 52 1.16 2.52 18.54
CA HIS A 52 2.50 3.06 18.75
C HIS A 52 2.56 4.60 18.68
N ALA A 53 1.78 5.22 17.80
CA ALA A 53 1.69 6.67 17.73
C ALA A 53 1.10 7.26 19.02
N LEU A 54 0.04 6.65 19.56
CA LEU A 54 -0.60 7.06 20.81
C LEU A 54 0.33 6.87 22.02
N GLU A 55 1.02 5.73 22.11
CA GLU A 55 2.00 5.48 23.17
C GLU A 55 3.14 6.49 23.15
N LYS A 56 3.70 6.78 21.96
CA LYS A 56 4.76 7.78 21.78
C LYS A 56 4.30 9.16 22.22
N GLU A 57 3.07 9.56 21.87
CA GLU A 57 2.49 10.84 22.29
C GLU A 57 2.41 10.95 23.82
N ASN A 58 1.91 9.90 24.49
CA ASN A 58 1.82 9.84 25.95
C ASN A 58 3.19 9.93 26.64
N ILE A 59 4.23 9.31 26.08
CA ILE A 59 5.61 9.40 26.59
C ILE A 59 6.18 10.82 26.40
N THR A 60 5.89 11.49 25.27
CA THR A 60 6.35 12.86 25.05
C THR A 60 5.65 13.90 25.94
N ASN A 61 4.41 13.63 26.34
CA ASN A 61 3.62 14.51 27.19
C ASN A 61 3.95 14.38 28.69
N SER A 62 4.58 13.28 29.10
CA SER A 62 4.96 13.00 30.49
C SER A 62 6.41 13.39 30.84
N ARG A 63 7.27 13.64 29.84
CA ARG A 63 8.63 14.14 30.08
C ARG A 63 8.60 15.65 30.37
N PRO A 64 9.22 16.13 31.47
CA PRO A 64 9.44 17.55 31.64
C PRO A 64 10.27 18.08 30.47
N LYS A 65 9.82 19.17 29.83
CA LYS A 65 10.60 19.90 28.83
C LYS A 65 11.79 20.56 29.54
N GLU A 66 12.88 19.83 29.74
CA GLU A 66 14.14 20.44 30.13
C GLU A 66 14.62 21.35 29.00
N LYS A 67 14.58 22.65 29.27
CA LYS A 67 15.07 23.70 28.40
C LYS A 67 16.59 23.63 28.37
N ILE A 68 17.16 22.86 27.44
CA ILE A 68 18.57 23.04 27.08
C ILE A 68 18.66 24.31 26.23
N LYS A 69 19.10 25.39 26.87
CA LYS A 69 19.51 26.62 26.18
C LYS A 69 20.92 26.46 25.60
N ASP A 70 21.06 27.01 24.41
CA ASP A 70 22.24 27.64 23.81
C ASP A 70 23.22 26.84 22.93
N LYS A 71 23.08 27.14 21.62
CA LYS A 71 24.05 27.82 20.72
C LYS A 71 24.82 26.99 19.67
N ASN A 72 24.61 27.45 18.44
CA ASN A 72 25.52 27.46 17.28
C ASN A 72 25.60 26.23 16.36
N LYS A 73 24.91 26.30 15.22
CA LYS A 73 25.57 26.56 13.93
C LYS A 73 24.56 26.87 12.83
N SER A 74 24.75 28.05 12.25
CA SER A 74 24.19 28.44 10.96
C SER A 74 24.78 27.54 9.87
N SER A 75 23.98 27.19 8.86
CA SER A 75 24.38 27.43 7.47
C SER A 75 23.29 27.05 6.48
N TYR A 76 22.82 28.09 5.79
CA TYR A 76 22.41 28.14 4.39
C TYR A 76 21.15 27.41 3.90
N THR A 77 20.18 28.25 3.53
CA THR A 77 19.22 28.05 2.46
C THR A 77 19.90 27.65 1.15
N ARG A 78 19.42 26.59 0.50
CA ARG A 78 19.58 26.44 -0.95
C ARG A 78 18.31 25.85 -1.57
N LYS A 79 17.54 26.72 -2.23
CA LYS A 79 16.53 26.35 -3.23
C LYS A 79 17.23 26.06 -4.56
N LYS A 80 16.94 24.92 -5.20
CA LYS A 80 16.94 24.69 -6.67
C LYS A 80 16.29 23.32 -6.93
N LYS A 81 15.03 23.26 -7.39
CA LYS A 81 14.53 23.15 -8.79
C LYS A 81 14.69 21.73 -9.40
N ARG A 82 13.54 21.06 -9.61
CA ARG A 82 13.18 19.91 -10.50
C ARG A 82 13.85 20.00 -11.91
N ASN A 83 14.21 18.97 -12.72
CA ASN A 83 13.88 17.54 -12.98
C ASN A 83 15.10 16.86 -13.72
N PRO A 84 14.93 15.80 -14.58
CA PRO A 84 14.99 14.34 -14.39
C PRO A 84 16.26 13.66 -15.01
N GLU A 85 16.31 12.31 -14.95
CA GLU A 85 17.15 11.34 -15.72
C GLU A 85 18.34 10.63 -15.02
N GLU A 86 18.13 9.31 -14.93
CA GLU A 86 18.97 8.10 -14.80
C GLU A 86 20.51 8.18 -14.76
N ALA A 87 21.11 7.47 -13.79
CA ALA A 87 21.97 6.30 -14.04
C ALA A 87 22.49 5.68 -12.73
N HIS A 88 22.42 4.36 -12.67
CA HIS A 88 22.79 3.45 -11.57
C HIS A 88 24.24 3.56 -11.07
N SER A 89 24.44 3.35 -9.76
CA SER A 89 25.62 2.68 -9.21
C SER A 89 25.32 2.13 -7.81
N LYS A 90 25.39 0.80 -7.68
CA LYS A 90 25.20 0.02 -6.44
C LYS A 90 26.43 0.12 -5.53
N CYS A 91 26.21 0.12 -4.22
CA CYS A 91 27.10 -0.60 -3.29
C CYS A 91 26.30 -1.01 -2.03
N PHE A 92 26.31 -2.33 -1.77
CA PHE A 92 25.67 -3.02 -0.65
C PHE A 92 26.65 -3.24 0.51
N THR A 93 26.10 -3.31 1.73
CA THR A 93 26.49 -4.13 2.90
C THR A 93 25.23 -4.20 3.79
N GLU A 94 24.39 -5.24 3.70
CA GLU A 94 24.36 -6.49 4.51
C GLU A 94 24.10 -6.20 6.02
N GLU A 95 23.07 -6.71 6.74
CA GLU A 95 22.20 -7.89 6.57
C GLU A 95 20.82 -7.72 7.27
N ASN A 96 19.72 -7.96 6.55
CA ASN A 96 18.62 -8.91 6.85
C ASN A 96 17.42 -8.61 5.94
N VAL A 97 17.34 -9.36 4.84
CA VAL A 97 16.42 -9.21 3.70
C VAL A 97 15.28 -10.23 3.79
N LYS A 98 14.03 -9.77 3.67
CA LYS A 98 12.94 -10.29 2.82
C LYS A 98 11.88 -9.20 2.68
N GLU A 99 12.22 -8.12 1.98
CA GLU A 99 11.87 -7.87 0.56
C GLU A 99 10.45 -7.28 0.44
N CYS A 100 10.43 -5.95 0.37
CA CYS A 100 9.29 -5.14 0.00
C CYS A 100 9.23 -5.03 -1.53
N GLU A 101 8.00 -5.13 -2.04
CA GLU A 101 7.49 -4.54 -3.30
C GLU A 101 8.04 -5.10 -4.63
N ASN A 102 7.14 -5.75 -5.37
CA ASN A 102 7.02 -5.56 -6.81
C ASN A 102 5.59 -5.10 -7.09
N ASP A 103 5.47 -3.83 -7.46
CA ASP A 103 4.31 -3.27 -8.14
C ASP A 103 4.40 -3.70 -9.60
N ASP A 104 3.60 -4.70 -9.99
CA ASP A 104 3.24 -4.92 -11.39
C ASP A 104 1.78 -4.55 -11.57
N ASP A 105 1.52 -3.25 -11.71
CA ASP A 105 0.31 -2.71 -12.33
C ASP A 105 0.32 -3.10 -13.81
N LEU A 106 -0.04 -4.36 -14.09
CA LEU A 106 -0.37 -4.78 -15.44
C LEU A 106 -1.76 -4.24 -15.75
N GLY A 107 -1.78 -3.04 -16.32
CA GLY A 107 -2.91 -2.49 -17.03
C GLY A 107 -3.27 -3.42 -18.19
N ILE A 108 -4.24 -4.30 -17.97
CA ILE A 108 -4.83 -5.11 -19.03
C ILE A 108 -6.13 -4.43 -19.45
N SER A 109 -6.04 -3.52 -20.43
CA SER A 109 -7.21 -3.14 -21.22
C SER A 109 -7.59 -4.31 -22.13
N VAL A 110 -8.48 -5.19 -21.69
CA VAL A 110 -9.14 -6.13 -22.61
C VAL A 110 -10.47 -5.52 -23.02
N THR A 111 -10.55 -5.02 -24.25
CA THR A 111 -11.83 -4.79 -24.93
C THR A 111 -12.45 -6.16 -25.23
N ILE A 112 -13.32 -6.64 -24.33
CA ILE A 112 -14.08 -7.89 -24.48
C ILE A 112 -15.52 -7.56 -24.87
N PHE A 113 -15.75 -6.99 -26.06
CA PHE A 113 -17.08 -7.06 -26.69
C PHE A 113 -16.91 -7.04 -28.21
N PRO A 114 -17.45 -8.03 -28.94
CA PRO A 114 -17.82 -7.84 -30.34
C PRO A 114 -19.06 -6.94 -30.39
N GLU A 115 -18.97 -5.82 -31.09
CA GLU A 115 -20.13 -5.18 -31.72
C GLU A 115 -20.70 -6.19 -32.72
N ASP A 116 -21.95 -6.60 -32.50
CA ASP A 116 -22.94 -7.08 -33.49
C ASP A 116 -23.79 -8.23 -32.91
N TYR A 117 -24.95 -7.87 -32.35
CA TYR A 117 -26.20 -8.64 -32.43
C TYR A 117 -27.40 -7.71 -32.29
#